data_AF-A0AA97ERP4-F1
#
_entry.id   AF-A0AA97ERP4-F1
#
_cell.length_a   1.000
_cell.length_b   1.000
_cell.length_c   1.000
_cell.angle_alpha   90.00
_cell.angle_beta   90.00
_cell.angle_gamma   90.00
#
_symmetry.space_group_name_H-M   'P 1'
#
loop_
_entity.id
_entity.type
_entity.pdbx_description
1 polymer ?
#
loop_
_entity_poly.entity_id
_entity_poly.type
_entity_poly.pdbx_seq_one_letter_code
_entity_poly.pdbx_strand_id
1 'polypeptide(L)'
;MSLNTASQHLPIYIIGAGIAGLACANQLQQNGLQSIILEARDRIGGRIHTMDAKNFYYDLGASWIHGIEQNPIWKITQQYHIDTQVFNYDVSQFYHANGECFSQTEQDYFEHCISQIMQQLSYSSHPIAADAIAEILSHVTDHSSPFPAQQLTTLLNAYFQYYANDPFATELTQLSTYFHQYEGYFSGDEVIFPQGYQQLITPLSTGLDIRTNVTVQSITLHDQHIQITDQNQQSYFAAKVIIAAPLGILKQQDIDFNPNLPQGYLDAIQKLGYGSFNKVYLSFKSPLVFKNDSNHQTISHFFWAKQQWINVLDLSDSYHQPTYLLLFGGQRAEWIDHHDDDAILQWLAAALQQSVDFSQQPTQMIVTRWGADPLSKGSFSYPAPQHHRRLIQQLNTPLQQRLFFTGEHCSEDYAGTVHGAYLAGQATAQQINHLIDSTLLAERHESDAMLDK
;
A
#
# COMPACT_ATOMS: atom_id res chain seq x y z
N MET A 1 9.33 32.40 41.22
CA MET A 1 8.69 31.07 41.25
C MET A 1 9.17 30.33 40.02
N SER A 2 9.95 29.27 40.23
CA SER A 2 10.59 28.46 39.20
C SER A 2 9.55 27.81 38.28
N LEU A 3 9.58 28.14 37.00
CA LEU A 3 8.88 27.38 35.97
C LEU A 3 9.43 25.94 35.98
N ASN A 4 8.48 25.02 35.92
CA ASN A 4 8.60 23.58 36.13
C ASN A 4 9.63 22.97 35.15
N THR A 5 10.80 22.54 35.63
CA THR A 5 11.84 21.88 34.84
C THR A 5 11.52 20.43 34.46
N ALA A 6 10.37 19.90 34.89
CA ALA A 6 9.97 18.51 34.65
C ALA A 6 9.51 18.22 33.20
N SER A 7 9.15 19.25 32.41
CA SER A 7 8.69 19.09 31.02
C SER A 7 9.83 19.02 29.98
N GLN A 8 11.09 19.26 30.36
CA GLN A 8 12.22 19.34 29.42
C GLN A 8 12.85 17.99 29.01
N HIS A 9 12.34 16.84 29.48
CA HIS A 9 12.98 15.53 29.21
C HIS A 9 12.03 14.38 28.84
N LEU A 10 10.76 14.64 28.52
CA LEU A 10 9.88 13.56 28.05
C LEU A 10 10.27 13.14 26.62
N PRO A 11 10.35 11.83 26.32
CA PRO A 11 10.75 11.33 25.01
C PRO A 11 9.69 11.57 23.93
N ILE A 12 10.11 11.42 22.69
CA ILE A 12 9.23 11.31 21.52
C ILE A 12 8.86 9.84 21.34
N TYR A 13 7.58 9.54 21.18
CA TYR A 13 7.11 8.18 20.89
C TYR A 13 6.55 8.08 19.47
N ILE A 14 6.82 6.96 18.81
CA ILE A 14 6.26 6.61 17.50
C ILE A 14 5.45 5.32 17.65
N ILE A 15 4.20 5.32 17.20
CA ILE A 15 3.31 4.16 17.28
C ILE A 15 3.31 3.46 15.93
N GLY A 16 4.02 2.34 15.83
CA GLY A 16 4.20 1.51 14.64
C GLY A 16 5.62 1.57 14.06
N ALA A 17 6.23 0.40 13.90
CA ALA A 17 7.54 0.18 13.28
C ALA A 17 7.43 -0.28 11.81
N GLY A 18 6.42 0.22 11.09
CA GLY A 18 6.39 0.17 9.63
C GLY A 18 7.36 1.18 9.01
N ILE A 19 7.50 1.16 7.68
CA ILE A 19 8.46 2.02 6.96
C ILE A 19 8.34 3.51 7.30
N ALA A 20 7.13 4.04 7.50
CA ALA A 20 6.90 5.44 7.87
C ALA A 20 7.46 5.76 9.27
N GLY A 21 7.17 4.90 10.25
CA GLY A 21 7.66 5.06 11.62
C GLY A 21 9.18 4.92 11.70
N LEU A 22 9.75 3.95 10.97
CA LEU A 22 11.20 3.75 10.86
C LEU A 22 11.88 4.95 10.19
N ALA A 23 11.34 5.43 9.07
CA ALA A 23 11.87 6.61 8.37
C ALA A 23 11.80 7.87 9.25
N CYS A 24 10.70 8.05 9.99
CA CYS A 24 10.55 9.16 10.94
C CYS A 24 11.58 9.08 12.06
N ALA A 25 11.70 7.92 12.72
CA ALA A 25 12.67 7.70 13.79
C ALA A 25 14.13 7.88 13.32
N ASN A 26 14.46 7.32 12.16
CA ASN A 26 15.79 7.45 11.56
C ASN A 26 16.12 8.92 11.25
N GLN A 27 15.16 9.67 10.68
CA GLN A 27 15.36 11.09 10.40
C GLN A 27 15.45 11.93 11.67
N LEU A 28 14.68 11.62 12.72
CA LEU A 28 14.81 12.25 14.03
C LEU A 28 16.21 12.01 14.63
N GLN A 29 16.71 10.78 14.56
CA GLN A 29 18.05 10.42 15.04
C GLN A 29 19.15 11.19 14.28
N GLN A 30 19.03 11.32 12.96
CA GLN A 30 19.95 12.12 12.14
C GLN A 30 19.95 13.60 12.55
N ASN A 31 18.81 14.11 13.02
CA ASN A 31 18.67 15.46 13.55
C ASN A 31 19.09 15.59 15.03
N GLY A 32 19.65 14.54 15.64
CA GLY A 32 20.09 14.53 17.03
C GLY A 32 18.96 14.36 18.06
N LEU A 33 17.75 14.01 17.61
CA LEU A 33 16.59 13.75 18.48
C LEU A 33 16.43 12.25 18.72
N GLN A 34 16.14 11.87 19.96
CA GLN A 34 15.85 10.48 20.31
C GLN A 34 14.34 10.21 20.29
N SER A 35 13.97 9.03 19.80
CA SER A 35 12.58 8.55 19.80
C SER A 35 12.53 7.08 20.19
N ILE A 36 11.38 6.66 20.70
CA ILE A 36 11.08 5.27 21.08
C ILE A 36 9.91 4.80 20.21
N ILE A 37 10.06 3.67 19.53
CA ILE A 37 9.00 3.08 18.71
C ILE A 37 8.28 1.99 19.51
N LEU A 38 6.96 2.04 19.55
CA LEU A 38 6.10 0.97 20.08
C LEU A 38 5.45 0.25 18.90
N GLU A 39 5.75 -1.04 18.75
CA GLU A 39 5.23 -1.90 17.68
C GLU A 39 4.36 -3.00 18.26
N ALA A 40 3.15 -3.13 17.74
CA ALA A 40 2.19 -4.11 18.23
C ALA A 40 2.59 -5.55 17.90
N ARG A 41 3.20 -5.78 16.73
CA ARG A 41 3.70 -7.09 16.31
C ARG A 41 4.96 -7.47 17.09
N ASP A 42 5.30 -8.75 17.00
CA ASP A 42 6.59 -9.30 17.43
C ASP A 42 7.74 -8.99 16.45
N ARG A 43 7.43 -8.40 15.30
CA ARG A 43 8.36 -8.02 14.23
C ARG A 43 8.18 -6.57 13.78
N ILE A 44 9.22 -6.03 13.18
CA ILE A 44 9.20 -4.72 12.51
C ILE A 44 8.85 -4.85 11.02
N GLY A 45 8.63 -3.72 10.34
CA GLY A 45 8.34 -3.64 8.90
C GLY A 45 6.85 -3.52 8.55
N GLY A 46 5.94 -3.93 9.44
CA GLY A 46 4.50 -3.82 9.23
C GLY A 46 4.04 -4.54 7.96
N ARG A 47 3.52 -3.79 6.99
CA ARG A 47 3.10 -4.27 5.67
C ARG A 47 4.25 -4.55 4.69
N ILE A 48 5.50 -4.37 5.11
CA ILE A 48 6.67 -4.97 4.47
C ILE A 48 6.97 -6.24 5.25
N HIS A 49 6.65 -7.39 4.66
CA HIS A 49 6.76 -8.69 5.32
C HIS A 49 7.15 -9.74 4.29
N THR A 50 8.29 -10.38 4.52
CA THR A 50 8.81 -11.47 3.69
C THR A 50 8.74 -12.76 4.51
N MET A 51 8.20 -13.81 3.90
CA MET A 51 8.30 -15.17 4.44
C MET A 51 9.51 -15.88 3.84
N ASP A 52 10.39 -16.38 4.70
CA ASP A 52 11.44 -17.33 4.33
C ASP A 52 10.88 -18.75 4.32
N ALA A 53 10.87 -19.37 3.15
CA ALA A 53 10.45 -20.74 2.92
C ALA A 53 11.60 -21.60 2.36
N LYS A 54 12.70 -21.73 3.14
CA LYS A 54 13.82 -22.64 2.86
C LYS A 54 14.44 -22.38 1.48
N ASN A 55 15.07 -21.21 1.34
CA ASN A 55 15.75 -20.66 0.15
C ASN A 55 14.85 -19.91 -0.84
N PHE A 56 13.55 -19.80 -0.59
CA PHE A 56 12.65 -18.94 -1.36
C PHE A 56 12.03 -17.88 -0.45
N TYR A 57 12.02 -16.63 -0.93
CA TYR A 57 11.54 -15.48 -0.18
C TYR A 57 10.27 -14.95 -0.82
N TYR A 58 9.15 -15.08 -0.10
CA TYR A 58 7.85 -14.65 -0.57
C TYR A 58 7.47 -13.37 0.12
N ASP A 59 7.45 -12.27 -0.63
CA ASP A 59 6.99 -10.99 -0.13
C ASP A 59 5.46 -10.98 0.03
N LEU A 60 5.01 -11.24 1.25
CA LEU A 60 3.60 -11.27 1.62
C LEU A 60 2.96 -9.88 1.58
N GLY A 61 3.77 -8.83 1.72
CA GLY A 61 3.36 -7.43 1.72
C GLY A 61 3.79 -6.67 0.47
N ALA A 62 4.49 -5.56 0.62
CA ALA A 62 5.11 -4.87 -0.52
C ALA A 62 6.17 -5.76 -1.22
N SER A 63 6.25 -5.67 -2.55
CA SER A 63 7.15 -6.48 -3.39
C SER A 63 7.89 -5.69 -4.47
N TRP A 64 7.37 -4.54 -4.90
CA TRP A 64 7.91 -3.75 -6.01
C TRP A 64 8.41 -2.38 -5.55
N ILE A 65 9.53 -1.94 -6.14
CA ILE A 65 9.78 -0.51 -6.32
C ILE A 65 9.18 -0.16 -7.68
N HIS A 66 8.11 0.63 -7.67
CA HIS A 66 7.47 1.13 -8.89
C HIS A 66 8.22 2.36 -9.39
N GLY A 67 9.02 2.15 -10.44
CA GLY A 67 9.94 3.12 -11.01
C GLY A 67 11.16 3.39 -10.14
N ILE A 68 12.35 3.17 -10.70
CA ILE A 68 13.63 3.41 -10.02
C ILE A 68 14.16 4.84 -10.19
N GLU A 69 13.64 5.64 -11.13
CA GLU A 69 14.14 6.98 -11.36
C GLU A 69 13.75 7.93 -10.24
N GLN A 70 14.75 8.50 -9.55
CA GLN A 70 14.57 9.42 -8.41
C GLN A 70 13.86 8.83 -7.18
N ASN A 71 13.42 7.57 -7.24
CA ASN A 71 12.73 6.90 -6.14
C ASN A 71 13.64 6.81 -4.89
N PRO A 72 13.20 7.30 -3.72
CA PRO A 72 14.02 7.28 -2.51
C PRO A 72 14.32 5.86 -2.02
N ILE A 73 13.44 4.90 -2.27
CA ILE A 73 13.65 3.50 -1.89
C ILE A 73 14.74 2.88 -2.75
N TRP A 74 14.77 3.19 -4.06
CA TRP A 74 15.86 2.76 -4.94
C TRP A 74 17.21 3.27 -4.43
N LYS A 75 17.32 4.53 -4.00
CA LYS A 75 18.57 5.06 -3.42
C LYS A 75 19.06 4.26 -2.21
N ILE A 76 18.15 3.77 -1.37
CA ILE A 76 18.50 2.92 -0.23
C ILE A 76 19.06 1.58 -0.70
N THR A 77 18.45 0.95 -1.71
CA THR A 77 18.99 -0.32 -2.27
C THR A 77 20.42 -0.15 -2.76
N GLN A 78 20.71 0.97 -3.44
CA GLN A 78 22.05 1.27 -3.95
C GLN A 78 23.05 1.53 -2.82
N GLN A 79 22.66 2.31 -1.80
CA GLN A 79 23.51 2.63 -0.67
C GLN A 79 23.91 1.40 0.16
N TYR A 80 23.00 0.44 0.31
CA TYR A 80 23.20 -0.74 1.15
C TYR A 80 23.51 -2.00 0.34
N HIS A 81 23.72 -1.88 -0.97
CA HIS A 81 24.01 -2.99 -1.88
C HIS A 81 22.98 -4.12 -1.78
N ILE A 82 21.69 -3.77 -1.76
CA ILE A 82 20.59 -4.74 -1.74
C ILE A 82 20.32 -5.17 -3.18
N ASP A 83 20.44 -6.46 -3.45
CA ASP A 83 20.19 -7.04 -4.76
C ASP A 83 18.72 -6.94 -5.15
N THR A 84 18.48 -6.56 -6.40
CA THR A 84 17.15 -6.42 -7.01
C THR A 84 17.16 -7.00 -8.41
N GLN A 85 15.99 -7.29 -8.95
CA GLN A 85 15.79 -7.80 -10.30
C GLN A 85 14.71 -6.98 -11.00
N VAL A 86 14.96 -6.59 -12.25
CA VAL A 86 13.95 -5.94 -13.10
C VAL A 86 12.79 -6.91 -13.34
N PHE A 87 11.58 -6.43 -13.11
CA PHE A 87 10.34 -7.17 -13.26
C PHE A 87 9.26 -6.22 -13.79
N ASN A 88 9.34 -5.88 -15.07
CA ASN A 88 8.35 -5.06 -15.76
C ASN A 88 7.24 -5.97 -16.30
N TYR A 89 5.97 -5.70 -15.95
CA TYR A 89 4.81 -6.52 -16.34
C TYR A 89 3.75 -5.74 -17.14
N ASP A 90 4.14 -4.60 -17.72
CA ASP A 90 3.26 -3.73 -18.53
C ASP A 90 2.77 -4.42 -19.82
N VAL A 91 3.54 -5.39 -20.32
CA VAL A 91 3.15 -6.19 -21.48
C VAL A 91 2.41 -7.42 -20.99
N SER A 92 1.13 -7.48 -21.34
CA SER A 92 0.23 -8.56 -20.94
C SER A 92 -0.25 -9.36 -22.15
N GLN A 93 -0.60 -10.62 -21.92
CA GLN A 93 -1.27 -11.47 -22.91
C GLN A 93 -2.68 -11.81 -22.42
N PHE A 94 -3.66 -11.67 -23.30
CA PHE A 94 -5.08 -11.88 -22.96
C PHE A 94 -5.60 -13.18 -23.56
N TYR A 95 -6.41 -13.90 -22.79
CA TYR A 95 -6.99 -15.18 -23.18
C TYR A 95 -8.51 -15.14 -23.07
N HIS A 96 -9.18 -15.68 -24.09
CA HIS A 96 -10.63 -15.91 -24.12
C HIS A 96 -11.05 -17.00 -23.11
N ALA A 97 -12.36 -17.11 -22.84
CA ALA A 97 -12.92 -18.10 -21.91
C ALA A 97 -12.74 -19.56 -22.35
N ASN A 98 -12.48 -19.81 -23.63
CA ASN A 98 -12.14 -21.14 -24.16
C ASN A 98 -10.65 -21.48 -23.99
N GLY A 99 -9.85 -20.55 -23.46
CA GLY A 99 -8.40 -20.69 -23.27
C GLY A 99 -7.55 -20.29 -24.47
N GLU A 100 -8.15 -19.86 -25.57
CA GLU A 100 -7.42 -19.36 -26.73
C GLU A 100 -6.86 -17.96 -26.47
N CYS A 101 -5.62 -17.71 -26.88
CA CYS A 101 -5.02 -16.39 -26.83
C CYS A 101 -5.76 -15.43 -27.78
N PHE A 102 -5.84 -14.15 -27.41
CA PHE A 102 -6.23 -13.09 -28.33
C PHE A 102 -5.29 -13.12 -29.54
N SER A 103 -5.84 -12.97 -30.74
CA SER A 103 -5.05 -12.68 -31.93
C SER A 103 -4.39 -11.30 -31.79
N GLN A 104 -3.32 -11.04 -32.54
CA GLN A 104 -2.65 -9.74 -32.52
C GLN A 104 -3.63 -8.57 -32.78
N THR A 105 -4.57 -8.75 -33.72
CA THR A 105 -5.60 -7.75 -34.03
C THR A 105 -6.55 -7.51 -32.86
N GLU A 106 -6.95 -8.57 -32.15
CA GLU A 106 -7.78 -8.43 -30.94
C GLU A 106 -7.02 -7.72 -29.82
N GLN A 107 -5.75 -8.07 -29.62
CA GLN A 107 -4.89 -7.47 -28.59
C GLN A 107 -4.67 -5.97 -28.86
N ASP A 108 -4.18 -5.61 -30.04
CA ASP A 108 -3.94 -4.21 -30.42
C ASP A 108 -5.22 -3.37 -30.29
N TYR A 109 -6.36 -3.93 -30.69
CA TYR A 109 -7.65 -3.25 -30.62
C TYR A 109 -8.12 -3.07 -29.17
N PHE A 110 -7.99 -4.10 -28.33
CA PHE A 110 -8.39 -4.05 -26.92
C PHE A 110 -7.55 -3.04 -26.13
N GLU A 111 -6.23 -3.06 -26.32
CA GLU A 111 -5.29 -2.11 -25.69
C GLU A 111 -5.53 -0.66 -26.18
N HIS A 112 -5.86 -0.49 -27.47
CA HIS A 112 -6.28 0.80 -28.00
C HIS A 112 -7.55 1.32 -27.31
N CYS A 113 -8.57 0.48 -27.14
CA CYS A 113 -9.79 0.85 -26.41
C CYS A 113 -9.49 1.22 -24.95
N ILE A 114 -8.64 0.47 -24.25
CA ILE A 114 -8.22 0.79 -22.87
C ILE A 114 -7.58 2.19 -22.84
N SER A 115 -6.65 2.46 -23.75
CA SER A 115 -5.95 3.75 -23.84
C SER A 115 -6.93 4.91 -24.10
N GLN A 116 -7.90 4.71 -25.00
CA GLN A 116 -8.93 5.72 -25.28
C GLN A 116 -9.85 5.97 -24.08
N ILE A 117 -10.25 4.93 -23.34
CA ILE A 117 -11.09 5.09 -22.15
C ILE A 117 -10.30 5.82 -21.05
N MET A 118 -9.04 5.46 -20.81
CA MET A 118 -8.17 6.16 -19.85
C MET A 118 -8.02 7.64 -20.21
N GLN A 119 -7.85 7.96 -21.50
CA GLN A 119 -7.81 9.34 -21.97
C GLN A 119 -9.13 10.07 -21.69
N GLN A 120 -10.28 9.45 -21.98
CA GLN A 120 -11.59 10.05 -21.75
C GLN A 120 -11.92 10.25 -20.26
N LEU A 121 -11.46 9.35 -19.38
CA LEU A 121 -11.63 9.51 -17.93
C LEU A 121 -11.03 10.80 -17.39
N SER A 122 -9.94 11.28 -17.98
CA SER A 122 -9.31 12.56 -17.60
C SER A 122 -10.21 13.79 -17.80
N TYR A 123 -11.25 13.67 -18.64
CA TYR A 123 -12.22 14.72 -18.93
C TYR A 123 -13.58 14.50 -18.28
N SER A 124 -13.77 13.38 -17.56
CA SER A 124 -15.06 13.06 -16.95
C SER A 124 -15.34 13.94 -15.72
N SER A 125 -16.62 14.26 -15.54
CA SER A 125 -17.13 14.97 -14.36
C SER A 125 -17.78 14.06 -13.32
N HIS A 126 -17.89 12.76 -13.63
CA HIS A 126 -18.40 11.77 -12.69
C HIS A 126 -17.41 11.61 -11.53
N PRO A 127 -17.84 11.63 -10.26
CA PRO A 127 -16.95 11.43 -9.14
C PRO A 127 -16.53 9.96 -8.96
N ILE A 128 -17.33 9.02 -9.46
CA ILE A 128 -17.14 7.57 -9.32
C ILE A 128 -16.70 6.98 -10.66
N ALA A 129 -15.62 6.20 -10.65
CA ALA A 129 -15.01 5.64 -11.86
C ALA A 129 -15.97 4.72 -12.62
N ALA A 130 -16.77 3.90 -11.92
CA ALA A 130 -17.75 3.02 -12.55
C ALA A 130 -18.78 3.77 -13.41
N ASP A 131 -19.30 4.90 -12.92
CA ASP A 131 -20.27 5.71 -13.66
C ASP A 131 -19.63 6.33 -14.91
N ALA A 132 -18.41 6.85 -14.76
CA ALA A 132 -17.64 7.42 -15.88
C ALA A 132 -17.38 6.38 -16.98
N ILE A 133 -16.94 5.18 -16.58
CA ILE A 133 -16.64 4.09 -17.52
C ILE A 133 -17.92 3.60 -18.20
N ALA A 134 -19.02 3.45 -17.47
CA ALA A 134 -20.30 3.05 -18.05
C ALA A 134 -20.79 4.05 -19.10
N GLU A 135 -20.67 5.36 -18.82
CA GLU A 135 -20.98 6.42 -19.79
C GLU A 135 -20.10 6.32 -21.04
N ILE A 136 -18.77 6.24 -20.87
CA ILE A 136 -17.81 6.13 -21.98
C ILE A 136 -18.11 4.89 -22.83
N LEU A 137 -18.31 3.73 -22.20
CA LEU A 137 -18.59 2.47 -22.87
C LEU A 137 -19.91 2.48 -23.64
N SER A 138 -20.89 3.29 -23.22
CA SER A 138 -22.16 3.44 -23.96
C SER A 138 -21.98 4.09 -25.34
N HIS A 139 -20.87 4.79 -25.54
CA HIS A 139 -20.50 5.44 -26.80
C HIS A 139 -19.51 4.64 -27.65
N VAL A 140 -19.01 3.50 -27.13
CA VAL A 140 -18.17 2.58 -27.91
C VAL A 140 -19.06 1.81 -28.89
N THR A 141 -19.33 2.43 -30.05
CA THR A 141 -19.97 1.79 -31.19
C THR A 141 -18.97 1.66 -32.32
N ASP A 142 -18.39 0.49 -32.49
CA ASP A 142 -17.46 0.25 -33.60
C ASP A 142 -17.81 -1.03 -34.35
N HIS A 143 -18.24 -0.85 -35.60
CA HIS A 143 -18.54 -1.93 -36.53
C HIS A 143 -17.29 -2.64 -37.04
N SER A 144 -16.09 -2.12 -36.76
CA SER A 144 -14.80 -2.71 -37.11
C SER A 144 -14.15 -3.52 -35.99
N SER A 145 -14.79 -3.62 -34.83
CA SER A 145 -14.31 -4.44 -33.70
C SER A 145 -14.10 -5.90 -34.13
N PRO A 146 -12.93 -6.51 -33.81
CA PRO A 146 -12.70 -7.94 -34.02
C PRO A 146 -13.52 -8.81 -33.04
N PHE A 147 -14.04 -8.21 -31.96
CA PHE A 147 -14.89 -8.88 -30.99
C PHE A 147 -16.38 -8.80 -31.38
N PRO A 148 -17.17 -9.86 -31.11
CA PRO A 148 -18.62 -9.81 -31.18
C PRO A 148 -19.23 -8.64 -30.39
N ALA A 149 -20.34 -8.09 -30.89
CA ALA A 149 -21.06 -6.99 -30.22
C ALA A 149 -21.45 -7.37 -28.77
N GLN A 150 -21.37 -6.41 -27.83
CA GLN A 150 -21.52 -6.57 -26.37
C GLN A 150 -20.39 -7.33 -25.65
N GLN A 151 -19.65 -8.21 -26.32
CA GLN A 151 -18.51 -8.91 -25.70
C GLN A 151 -17.39 -7.93 -25.36
N LEU A 152 -17.02 -7.04 -26.29
CA LEU A 152 -16.00 -6.00 -26.05
C LEU A 152 -16.31 -5.14 -24.84
N THR A 153 -17.54 -4.61 -24.75
CA THR A 153 -17.99 -3.79 -23.63
C THR A 153 -17.86 -4.53 -22.29
N THR A 154 -18.21 -5.82 -22.27
CA THR A 154 -18.09 -6.67 -21.09
C THR A 154 -16.63 -6.86 -20.68
N LEU A 155 -15.75 -7.15 -21.64
CA LEU A 155 -14.32 -7.34 -21.43
C LEU A 155 -13.65 -6.06 -20.92
N LEU A 156 -13.98 -4.91 -21.51
CA LEU A 156 -13.45 -3.60 -21.10
C LEU A 156 -13.95 -3.21 -19.71
N ASN A 157 -15.25 -3.32 -19.44
CA ASN A 157 -15.80 -3.02 -18.11
C ASN A 157 -15.13 -3.89 -17.03
N ALA A 158 -14.97 -5.19 -17.29
CA ALA A 158 -14.29 -6.08 -16.38
C ALA A 158 -12.78 -5.76 -16.25
N TYR A 159 -12.13 -5.26 -17.29
CA TYR A 159 -10.73 -4.82 -17.22
C TYR A 159 -10.58 -3.64 -16.27
N PHE A 160 -11.46 -2.65 -16.35
CA PHE A 160 -11.42 -1.54 -15.40
C PHE A 160 -11.83 -1.95 -13.98
N GLN A 161 -12.71 -2.95 -13.84
CA GLN A 161 -12.96 -3.56 -12.53
C GLN A 161 -11.70 -4.22 -11.97
N TYR A 162 -10.95 -4.96 -12.80
CA TYR A 162 -9.63 -5.46 -12.42
C TYR A 162 -8.69 -4.32 -12.06
N TYR A 163 -8.63 -3.23 -12.85
CA TYR A 163 -7.79 -2.07 -12.59
C TYR A 163 -8.08 -1.40 -11.24
N ALA A 164 -9.36 -1.38 -10.81
CA ALA A 164 -9.71 -0.92 -9.47
C ALA A 164 -9.26 -1.89 -8.36
N ASN A 165 -9.30 -3.20 -8.63
CA ASN A 165 -8.80 -4.21 -7.72
C ASN A 165 -7.26 -4.16 -7.60
N ASP A 166 -6.56 -4.00 -8.71
CA ASP A 166 -5.10 -3.93 -8.84
C ASP A 166 -4.75 -2.80 -9.84
N PRO A 167 -4.24 -1.65 -9.38
CA PRO A 167 -3.45 -1.49 -8.15
C PRO A 167 -4.16 -0.88 -6.92
N PHE A 168 -5.46 -0.57 -6.96
CA PHE A 168 -6.09 0.25 -5.89
C PHE A 168 -6.76 -0.52 -4.75
N ALA A 169 -6.75 -1.86 -4.77
CA ALA A 169 -7.32 -2.70 -3.71
C ALA A 169 -8.81 -2.46 -3.41
N THR A 170 -9.58 -1.95 -4.39
CA THR A 170 -10.99 -1.55 -4.19
C THR A 170 -11.88 -1.98 -5.35
N GLU A 171 -13.17 -1.69 -5.23
CA GLU A 171 -14.15 -1.88 -6.30
C GLU A 171 -14.24 -0.65 -7.19
N LEU A 172 -14.56 -0.84 -8.47
CA LEU A 172 -14.69 0.27 -9.41
C LEU A 172 -15.77 1.30 -9.00
N THR A 173 -16.79 0.84 -8.28
CA THR A 173 -17.87 1.66 -7.71
C THR A 173 -17.43 2.50 -6.50
N GLN A 174 -16.26 2.20 -5.94
CA GLN A 174 -15.67 2.90 -4.80
C GLN A 174 -14.41 3.68 -5.19
N LEU A 175 -13.94 3.59 -6.43
CA LEU A 175 -12.78 4.34 -6.90
C LEU A 175 -13.20 5.71 -7.43
N SER A 176 -12.45 6.75 -7.07
CA SER A 176 -12.62 8.09 -7.67
C SER A 176 -12.22 8.06 -9.14
N THR A 177 -13.00 8.68 -10.02
CA THR A 177 -12.62 8.87 -11.43
C THR A 177 -11.27 9.59 -11.61
N TYR A 178 -10.85 10.37 -10.61
CA TYR A 178 -9.58 11.12 -10.62
C TYR A 178 -8.40 10.31 -10.04
N PHE A 179 -8.51 8.98 -9.97
CA PHE A 179 -7.49 8.10 -9.37
C PHE A 179 -6.08 8.35 -9.93
N HIS A 180 -5.95 8.65 -11.22
CA HIS A 180 -4.67 8.93 -11.91
C HIS A 180 -3.91 10.14 -11.35
N GLN A 181 -4.58 11.04 -10.62
CA GLN A 181 -3.94 12.19 -9.98
C GLN A 181 -3.27 11.83 -8.64
N TYR A 182 -3.61 10.66 -8.10
CA TYR A 182 -3.18 10.17 -6.80
C TYR A 182 -2.39 8.85 -6.92
N GLU A 183 -2.33 8.29 -8.12
CA GLU A 183 -1.46 7.18 -8.49
C GLU A 183 -0.02 7.71 -8.56
N GLY A 184 0.81 7.22 -7.64
CA GLY A 184 2.14 7.76 -7.42
C GLY A 184 3.22 6.74 -7.67
N TYR A 185 3.58 6.54 -8.94
CA TYR A 185 4.77 5.78 -9.31
C TYR A 185 5.83 6.71 -9.88
N PHE A 186 7.09 6.35 -9.64
CA PHE A 186 8.20 7.02 -10.30
C PHE A 186 8.36 6.45 -11.71
N SER A 187 9.16 7.11 -12.55
CA SER A 187 9.50 6.59 -13.87
C SER A 187 10.59 5.52 -13.79
N GLY A 188 10.80 4.81 -14.90
CA GLY A 188 11.85 3.80 -15.07
C GLY A 188 11.39 2.40 -14.72
N ASP A 189 12.35 1.47 -14.71
CA ASP A 189 12.08 0.06 -14.46
C ASP A 189 11.42 -0.18 -13.10
N GLU A 190 10.58 -1.20 -13.05
CA GLU A 190 10.11 -1.80 -11.82
C GLU A 190 11.04 -2.92 -11.39
N VAL A 191 11.32 -2.98 -10.09
CA VAL A 191 12.22 -4.01 -9.54
C VAL A 191 11.63 -4.71 -8.33
N ILE A 192 11.93 -6.01 -8.24
CA ILE A 192 11.62 -6.88 -7.11
C ILE A 192 12.88 -7.28 -6.36
N PHE A 193 12.70 -7.98 -5.23
CA PHE A 193 13.77 -8.38 -4.31
C PHE A 193 13.87 -9.91 -4.24
N PRO A 194 14.82 -10.54 -4.92
CA PRO A 194 14.99 -12.00 -4.88
C PRO A 194 15.20 -12.58 -3.47
N GLN A 195 15.74 -11.76 -2.54
CA GLN A 195 15.93 -12.11 -1.12
C GLN A 195 14.91 -11.40 -0.20
N GLY A 196 13.82 -10.90 -0.76
CA GLY A 196 12.71 -10.25 -0.05
C GLY A 196 12.87 -8.74 0.18
N TYR A 197 11.76 -8.02 0.06
CA TYR A 197 11.63 -6.58 0.27
C TYR A 197 12.01 -6.16 1.71
N GLN A 198 11.84 -7.08 2.67
CA GLN A 198 12.14 -6.84 4.09
C GLN A 198 13.61 -6.46 4.33
N GLN A 199 14.53 -6.73 3.40
CA GLN A 199 15.93 -6.28 3.49
C GLN A 199 16.08 -4.77 3.70
N LEU A 200 15.11 -3.96 3.24
CA LEU A 200 15.11 -2.51 3.47
C LEU A 200 14.88 -2.11 4.94
N ILE A 201 14.32 -3.00 5.75
CA ILE A 201 13.94 -2.69 7.13
C ILE A 201 15.17 -2.60 8.03
N THR A 202 16.15 -3.48 7.84
CA THR A 202 17.40 -3.53 8.62
C THR A 202 18.20 -2.22 8.59
N PRO A 203 18.53 -1.63 7.42
CA PRO A 203 19.31 -0.39 7.39
C PRO A 203 18.57 0.78 8.03
N LEU A 204 17.24 0.84 7.92
CA LEU A 204 16.42 1.92 8.49
C LEU A 204 16.16 1.77 9.99
N SER A 205 16.29 0.57 10.54
CA SER A 205 16.06 0.30 11.97
C SER A 205 17.33 0.29 12.82
N THR A 206 18.50 0.37 12.19
CA THR A 206 19.80 0.28 12.89
C THR A 206 19.96 1.43 13.90
N GLY A 207 20.13 1.10 15.18
CA GLY A 207 20.39 2.06 16.25
C GLY A 207 19.15 2.76 16.83
N LEU A 208 17.94 2.34 16.45
CA LEU A 208 16.68 2.85 17.01
C LEU A 208 16.25 2.07 18.27
N ASP A 209 15.60 2.74 19.24
CA ASP A 209 14.91 2.07 20.35
C ASP A 209 13.53 1.61 19.87
N ILE A 210 13.39 0.31 19.61
CA ILE A 210 12.15 -0.31 19.14
C ILE A 210 11.69 -1.37 20.14
N ARG A 211 10.42 -1.25 20.56
CA ARG A 211 9.78 -2.16 21.51
C ARG A 211 8.62 -2.86 20.82
N THR A 212 8.84 -4.12 20.45
CA THR A 212 7.82 -5.00 19.87
C THR A 212 6.89 -5.56 20.95
N ASN A 213 5.77 -6.15 20.52
CA ASN A 213 4.72 -6.68 21.40
C ASN A 213 4.07 -5.61 22.32
N VAL A 214 4.06 -4.34 21.89
CA VAL A 214 3.41 -3.23 22.59
C VAL A 214 2.25 -2.71 21.74
N THR A 215 1.04 -3.16 22.07
CA THR A 215 -0.19 -2.71 21.41
C THR A 215 -0.75 -1.52 22.16
N VAL A 216 -0.60 -0.33 21.60
CA VAL A 216 -1.20 0.90 22.15
C VAL A 216 -2.72 0.82 22.04
N GLN A 217 -3.39 1.05 23.18
CA GLN A 217 -4.85 1.07 23.28
C GLN A 217 -5.41 2.49 23.41
N SER A 218 -4.69 3.40 24.08
CA SER A 218 -5.17 4.77 24.25
C SER A 218 -4.07 5.83 24.30
N ILE A 219 -4.44 7.03 23.89
CA ILE A 219 -3.59 8.23 23.83
C ILE A 219 -4.36 9.39 24.46
N THR A 220 -3.90 9.83 25.63
CA THR A 220 -4.50 10.94 26.37
C THR A 220 -3.60 12.18 26.31
N LEU A 221 -4.12 13.28 25.78
CA LEU A 221 -3.45 14.57 25.72
C LEU A 221 -3.75 15.34 27.00
N HIS A 222 -2.69 15.60 27.78
CA HIS A 222 -2.72 16.52 28.91
C HIS A 222 -2.11 17.87 28.50
N ASP A 223 -2.21 18.88 29.37
CA ASP A 223 -1.74 20.24 29.06
C ASP A 223 -0.24 20.29 28.71
N GLN A 224 0.58 19.46 29.38
CA GLN A 224 2.04 19.49 29.31
C GLN A 224 2.68 18.23 28.70
N HIS A 225 1.93 17.15 28.53
CA HIS A 225 2.46 15.87 28.03
C HIS A 225 1.36 15.02 27.39
N ILE A 226 1.77 13.94 26.73
CA ILE A 226 0.86 12.90 26.25
C ILE A 226 1.10 11.62 27.07
N GLN A 227 0.03 10.98 27.50
CA GLN A 227 0.07 9.64 28.10
C GLN A 227 -0.38 8.62 27.05
N ILE A 228 0.42 7.58 26.85
CA ILE A 228 0.13 6.43 26.00
C ILE A 228 -0.12 5.24 26.93
N THR A 229 -1.19 4.48 26.71
CA THR A 229 -1.49 3.25 27.47
C THR A 229 -1.50 2.05 26.54
N ASP A 230 -0.79 0.99 26.92
CA ASP A 230 -0.75 -0.28 26.15
C ASP A 230 -1.81 -1.30 26.61
N GLN A 231 -1.80 -2.47 25.98
CA GLN A 231 -2.69 -3.59 26.28
C GLN A 231 -2.57 -4.15 27.70
N ASN A 232 -1.45 -3.88 28.38
CA ASN A 232 -1.18 -4.32 29.75
C ASN A 232 -1.48 -3.22 30.78
N GLN A 233 -2.11 -2.11 30.35
CA GLN A 233 -2.34 -0.92 31.17
C GLN A 233 -1.05 -0.23 31.63
N GLN A 234 0.06 -0.46 30.92
CA GLN A 234 1.32 0.25 31.14
C GLN A 234 1.24 1.64 30.52
N SER A 235 1.58 2.66 31.31
CA SER A 235 1.61 4.05 30.87
C SER A 235 3.01 4.49 30.43
N TYR A 236 3.08 5.19 29.30
CA TYR A 236 4.25 5.89 28.80
C TYR A 236 3.95 7.37 28.68
N PHE A 237 4.88 8.24 29.08
CA PHE A 237 4.71 9.68 29.04
C PHE A 237 5.63 10.28 27.98
N ALA A 238 5.08 11.15 27.14
CA ALA A 238 5.73 11.66 25.95
C ALA A 238 5.59 13.19 25.82
N ALA A 239 6.61 13.84 25.27
CA ALA A 239 6.50 15.23 24.83
C ALA A 239 5.72 15.34 23.51
N LYS A 240 5.94 14.37 22.62
CA LYS A 240 5.30 14.26 21.30
C LYS A 240 5.02 12.80 20.97
N VAL A 241 3.94 12.55 20.25
CA VAL A 241 3.55 11.22 19.76
C VAL A 241 3.29 11.28 18.26
N ILE A 242 3.86 10.35 17.52
CA ILE A 242 3.66 10.18 16.08
C ILE A 242 2.89 8.89 15.86
N ILE A 243 1.73 8.98 15.21
CA ILE A 243 0.89 7.84 14.84
C ILE A 243 1.29 7.37 13.46
N ALA A 244 1.97 6.23 13.39
CA ALA A 244 2.31 5.53 12.16
C ALA A 244 1.46 4.26 11.95
N ALA A 245 0.35 4.15 12.70
CA ALA A 245 -0.58 3.04 12.60
C ALA A 245 -1.28 3.02 11.22
N PRO A 246 -1.64 1.84 10.68
CA PRO A 246 -2.39 1.74 9.43
C PRO A 246 -3.74 2.47 9.48
N LEU A 247 -4.21 2.98 8.34
CA LEU A 247 -5.50 3.68 8.26
C LEU A 247 -6.67 2.77 8.70
N GLY A 248 -6.58 1.46 8.48
CA GLY A 248 -7.58 0.48 8.95
C GLY A 248 -7.76 0.47 10.47
N ILE A 249 -6.66 0.60 11.22
CA ILE A 249 -6.66 0.72 12.69
C ILE A 249 -7.35 2.02 13.13
N LEU A 250 -7.08 3.12 12.44
CA LEU A 250 -7.70 4.42 12.71
C LEU A 250 -9.20 4.42 12.37
N LYS A 251 -9.60 3.82 11.25
CA LYS A 251 -11.01 3.69 10.83
C LYS A 251 -11.84 2.87 11.82
N GLN A 252 -11.23 1.85 12.41
CA GLN A 252 -11.86 0.95 13.38
C GLN A 252 -11.78 1.47 14.81
N GLN A 253 -11.12 2.61 15.03
CA GLN A 253 -10.98 3.26 16.33
C GLN A 253 -10.33 2.33 17.39
N ASP A 254 -9.38 1.50 16.99
CA ASP A 254 -8.68 0.59 17.91
C ASP A 254 -7.74 1.32 18.89
N ILE A 255 -7.43 2.59 18.59
CA ILE A 255 -6.71 3.49 19.49
C ILE A 255 -7.70 4.55 19.96
N ASP A 256 -7.97 4.57 21.26
CA ASP A 256 -8.82 5.58 21.89
C ASP A 256 -8.05 6.89 22.09
N PHE A 257 -8.60 8.01 21.63
CA PHE A 257 -8.00 9.33 21.76
C PHE A 257 -8.79 10.16 22.75
N ASN A 258 -8.12 10.69 23.78
CA ASN A 258 -8.74 11.55 24.79
C ASN A 258 -8.01 12.91 24.89
N PRO A 259 -8.66 14.04 24.56
CA PRO A 259 -10.00 14.14 24.01
C PRO A 259 -10.09 13.51 22.62
N ASN A 260 -11.30 13.21 22.18
CA ASN A 260 -11.57 12.70 20.83
C ASN A 260 -10.88 13.57 19.77
N LEU A 261 -10.41 12.94 18.70
CA LEU A 261 -9.86 13.67 17.55
C LEU A 261 -10.88 14.68 17.02
N PRO A 262 -10.45 15.91 16.64
CA PRO A 262 -11.34 16.89 16.05
C PRO A 262 -12.02 16.34 14.78
N GLN A 263 -13.23 16.84 14.48
CA GLN A 263 -14.05 16.33 13.37
C GLN A 263 -13.32 16.28 12.03
N GLY A 264 -12.41 17.22 11.74
CA GLY A 264 -11.61 17.20 10.51
C GLY A 264 -10.75 15.93 10.36
N TYR A 265 -10.15 15.43 11.45
CA TYR A 265 -9.36 14.19 11.41
C TYR A 265 -10.27 12.98 11.23
N LEU A 266 -11.40 12.93 11.93
CA LEU A 266 -12.39 11.86 11.80
C LEU A 266 -12.94 11.79 10.37
N ASP A 267 -13.28 12.93 9.78
CA ASP A 267 -13.70 13.05 8.39
C ASP A 267 -12.62 12.55 7.43
N ALA A 268 -11.35 12.94 7.62
CA ALA A 268 -10.25 12.47 6.79
C ALA A 268 -10.07 10.95 6.89
N ILE A 269 -10.02 10.40 8.11
CA ILE A 269 -9.91 8.96 8.37
C ILE A 269 -11.04 8.20 7.70
N GLN A 270 -12.28 8.70 7.77
CA GLN A 270 -13.45 8.01 7.20
C GLN A 270 -13.53 8.13 5.67
N LYS A 271 -13.21 9.29 5.10
CA LYS A 271 -13.38 9.57 3.66
C LYS A 271 -12.24 9.03 2.78
N LEU A 272 -11.05 8.81 3.32
CA LEU A 272 -9.99 8.10 2.59
C LEU A 272 -10.40 6.64 2.37
N GLY A 273 -10.18 6.12 1.16
CA GLY A 273 -10.39 4.70 0.88
C GLY A 273 -9.35 3.85 1.62
N TYR A 274 -9.74 2.65 2.05
CA TYR A 274 -8.80 1.67 2.58
C TYR A 274 -9.23 0.27 2.14
N GLY A 275 -8.43 -0.34 1.28
CA GLY A 275 -8.77 -1.57 0.58
C GLY A 275 -8.21 -2.82 1.25
N SER A 276 -8.61 -3.99 0.76
CA SER A 276 -7.94 -5.26 1.01
C SER A 276 -7.29 -5.74 -0.27
N PHE A 277 -6.06 -6.22 -0.17
CA PHE A 277 -5.27 -6.72 -1.29
C PHE A 277 -4.49 -7.93 -0.84
N ASN A 278 -4.69 -9.05 -1.53
CA ASN A 278 -4.14 -10.34 -1.18
C ASN A 278 -3.40 -10.98 -2.34
N LYS A 279 -2.36 -11.73 -2.00
CA LYS A 279 -1.51 -12.48 -2.90
C LYS A 279 -1.77 -13.96 -2.74
N VAL A 280 -1.78 -14.66 -3.87
CA VAL A 280 -1.77 -16.11 -3.92
C VAL A 280 -0.56 -16.54 -4.74
N TYR A 281 0.45 -17.10 -4.07
CA TYR A 281 1.57 -17.75 -4.74
C TYR A 281 1.26 -19.23 -4.91
N LEU A 282 1.53 -19.77 -6.10
CA LEU A 282 1.42 -21.19 -6.42
C LEU A 282 2.74 -21.66 -7.02
N SER A 283 3.39 -22.62 -6.37
CA SER A 283 4.58 -23.29 -6.92
C SER A 283 4.25 -24.71 -7.36
N PHE A 284 4.88 -25.16 -8.45
CA PHE A 284 4.62 -26.46 -9.07
C PHE A 284 5.91 -27.24 -9.33
N LYS A 285 5.78 -28.56 -9.49
CA LYS A 285 6.91 -29.43 -9.86
C LYS A 285 7.34 -29.24 -11.31
N SER A 286 6.41 -28.88 -12.18
CA SER A 286 6.66 -28.63 -13.60
C SER A 286 5.92 -27.35 -14.02
N PRO A 287 6.44 -26.57 -14.98
CA PRO A 287 5.78 -25.36 -15.46
C PRO A 287 4.32 -25.62 -15.83
N LEU A 288 3.45 -24.65 -15.53
CA LEU A 288 2.10 -24.64 -16.07
C LEU A 288 2.19 -24.45 -17.59
N VAL A 289 1.30 -25.12 -18.32
CA VAL A 289 1.21 -24.98 -19.77
C VAL A 289 0.00 -24.10 -20.08
N PHE A 290 0.27 -22.93 -20.66
CA PHE A 290 -0.74 -22.03 -21.19
C PHE A 290 -1.03 -22.40 -22.64
N LYS A 291 -2.31 -22.54 -23.00
CA LYS A 291 -2.69 -22.93 -24.36
C LYS A 291 -2.36 -21.81 -25.36
N ASN A 292 -1.78 -22.20 -26.50
CA ASN A 292 -1.50 -21.31 -27.63
C ASN A 292 -0.72 -20.03 -27.27
N ASP A 293 0.12 -20.13 -26.25
CA ASP A 293 1.10 -19.10 -25.96
C ASP A 293 2.20 -19.10 -27.05
N SER A 294 2.09 -18.15 -27.97
CA SER A 294 3.09 -17.90 -29.00
C SER A 294 4.29 -17.08 -28.51
N ASN A 295 4.22 -16.50 -27.30
CA ASN A 295 5.21 -15.56 -26.79
C ASN A 295 5.70 -15.99 -25.40
N HIS A 296 6.58 -16.99 -25.36
CA HIS A 296 7.25 -17.51 -24.15
C HIS A 296 8.08 -16.49 -23.34
N GLN A 297 7.96 -15.18 -23.61
CA GLN A 297 8.64 -14.10 -22.93
C GLN A 297 7.70 -13.22 -22.10
N THR A 298 6.38 -13.36 -22.26
CA THR A 298 5.42 -12.59 -21.45
C THR A 298 5.33 -13.20 -20.06
N ILE A 299 5.36 -12.35 -19.02
CA ILE A 299 5.24 -12.76 -17.62
C ILE A 299 3.86 -12.45 -17.02
N SER A 300 2.97 -11.77 -17.75
CA SER A 300 1.65 -11.32 -17.29
C SER A 300 0.55 -11.89 -18.19
N HIS A 301 -0.26 -12.81 -17.65
CA HIS A 301 -1.27 -13.56 -18.40
C HIS A 301 -2.68 -13.31 -17.84
N PHE A 302 -3.51 -12.60 -18.60
CA PHE A 302 -4.89 -12.26 -18.26
C PHE A 302 -5.87 -13.28 -18.83
N PHE A 303 -6.50 -14.06 -17.96
CA PHE A 303 -7.51 -15.04 -18.36
C PHE A 303 -8.93 -14.52 -18.13
N TRP A 304 -9.75 -14.52 -19.19
CA TRP A 304 -11.17 -14.23 -19.08
C TRP A 304 -11.93 -15.44 -18.53
N ALA A 305 -12.39 -15.38 -17.29
CA ALA A 305 -13.09 -16.49 -16.66
C ALA A 305 -14.17 -16.02 -15.68
N LYS A 306 -15.34 -16.69 -15.70
CA LYS A 306 -16.47 -16.38 -14.79
C LYS A 306 -16.80 -14.87 -14.76
N GLN A 307 -16.83 -14.22 -15.93
CA GLN A 307 -17.10 -12.79 -16.11
C GLN A 307 -16.11 -11.83 -15.43
N GLN A 308 -14.88 -12.28 -15.14
CA GLN A 308 -13.82 -11.42 -14.62
C GLN A 308 -12.48 -11.74 -15.28
N TRP A 309 -11.54 -10.81 -15.16
CA TRP A 309 -10.15 -11.05 -15.49
C TRP A 309 -9.41 -11.61 -14.29
N ILE A 310 -8.57 -12.62 -14.55
CA ILE A 310 -7.63 -13.17 -13.57
C ILE A 310 -6.24 -13.04 -14.19
N ASN A 311 -5.39 -12.21 -13.58
CA ASN A 311 -3.99 -12.10 -13.97
C ASN A 311 -3.16 -13.17 -13.24
N VAL A 312 -2.33 -13.87 -14.00
CA VAL A 312 -1.33 -14.81 -13.51
C VAL A 312 0.03 -14.27 -13.92
N LEU A 313 0.82 -13.86 -12.93
CA LEU A 313 2.20 -13.44 -13.12
C LEU A 313 3.12 -14.65 -13.03
N ASP A 314 4.00 -14.85 -14.00
CA ASP A 314 5.04 -15.87 -13.98
C ASP A 314 6.31 -15.33 -13.31
N LEU A 315 6.65 -15.91 -12.16
CA LEU A 315 7.83 -15.56 -11.37
C LEU A 315 8.90 -16.66 -11.44
N SER A 316 8.76 -17.60 -12.38
CA SER A 316 9.58 -18.82 -12.44
C SER A 316 11.07 -18.53 -12.61
N ASP A 317 11.40 -17.51 -13.39
CA ASP A 317 12.80 -17.09 -13.59
C ASP A 317 13.40 -16.53 -12.29
N SER A 318 12.66 -15.68 -11.58
CA SER A 318 13.10 -15.06 -10.32
C SER A 318 13.22 -16.06 -9.17
N TYR A 319 12.36 -17.08 -9.15
CA TYR A 319 12.37 -18.13 -8.13
C TYR A 319 13.16 -19.38 -8.56
N HIS A 320 13.67 -19.43 -9.79
CA HIS A 320 14.34 -20.61 -10.36
C HIS A 320 13.54 -21.93 -10.24
N GLN A 321 12.21 -21.83 -10.18
CA GLN A 321 11.26 -22.94 -10.12
C GLN A 321 9.87 -22.44 -10.55
N PRO A 322 9.00 -23.30 -11.13
CA PRO A 322 7.64 -22.93 -11.52
C PRO A 322 6.87 -22.25 -10.38
N THR A 323 6.74 -20.93 -10.45
CA THR A 323 6.12 -20.12 -9.39
C THR A 323 5.29 -19.03 -10.03
N TYR A 324 4.03 -18.98 -9.65
CA TYR A 324 3.05 -18.05 -10.20
C TYR A 324 2.44 -17.21 -9.09
N LEU A 325 2.19 -15.94 -9.36
CA LEU A 325 1.57 -15.00 -8.44
C LEU A 325 0.26 -14.49 -9.02
N LEU A 326 -0.77 -14.52 -8.21
CA LEU A 326 -2.04 -13.88 -8.49
C LEU A 326 -2.30 -12.81 -7.45
N LEU A 327 -2.77 -11.66 -7.93
CA LEU A 327 -3.04 -10.46 -7.14
C LEU A 327 -4.55 -10.22 -7.10
N PHE A 328 -5.09 -10.01 -5.91
CA PHE A 328 -6.53 -9.83 -5.72
C PHE A 328 -6.79 -8.62 -4.84
N GLY A 329 -7.57 -7.67 -5.34
CA GLY A 329 -8.15 -6.58 -4.57
C GLY A 329 -9.68 -6.67 -4.45
N GLY A 330 -10.28 -5.69 -3.78
CA GLY A 330 -11.73 -5.53 -3.73
C GLY A 330 -12.47 -6.73 -3.12
N GLN A 331 -13.66 -7.04 -3.64
CA GLN A 331 -14.53 -8.11 -3.13
C GLN A 331 -13.86 -9.48 -3.15
N ARG A 332 -12.97 -9.73 -4.13
CA ARG A 332 -12.23 -11.00 -4.20
C ARG A 332 -11.22 -11.12 -3.05
N ALA A 333 -10.53 -10.04 -2.70
CA ALA A 333 -9.64 -10.00 -1.55
C ALA A 333 -10.40 -10.22 -0.24
N GLU A 334 -11.53 -9.55 -0.08
CA GLU A 334 -12.42 -9.73 1.09
C GLU A 334 -12.94 -11.17 1.20
N TRP A 335 -13.27 -11.80 0.09
CA TRP A 335 -13.63 -13.22 0.08
C TRP A 335 -12.44 -14.09 0.52
N ILE A 336 -11.23 -13.86 -0.01
CA ILE A 336 -10.00 -14.57 0.41
C ILE A 336 -9.72 -14.43 1.90
N ASP A 337 -9.93 -13.23 2.48
CA ASP A 337 -9.73 -12.95 3.89
C ASP A 337 -10.53 -13.89 4.82
N HIS A 338 -11.65 -14.46 4.33
CA HIS A 338 -12.59 -15.27 5.11
C HIS A 338 -12.72 -16.73 4.67
N HIS A 339 -11.90 -17.18 3.71
CA HIS A 339 -11.94 -18.55 3.19
C HIS A 339 -10.59 -19.25 3.36
N ASP A 340 -10.62 -20.57 3.50
CA ASP A 340 -9.41 -21.41 3.59
C ASP A 340 -8.70 -21.57 2.24
N ASP A 341 -7.46 -22.03 2.28
CA ASP A 341 -6.61 -22.18 1.09
C ASP A 341 -7.20 -23.20 0.09
N ASP A 342 -7.89 -24.24 0.57
CA ASP A 342 -8.52 -25.27 -0.26
C ASP A 342 -9.67 -24.69 -1.10
N ALA A 343 -10.55 -23.87 -0.50
CA ALA A 343 -11.63 -23.20 -1.21
C ALA A 343 -11.09 -22.23 -2.27
N ILE A 344 -10.01 -21.51 -1.96
CA ILE A 344 -9.35 -20.60 -2.90
C ILE A 344 -8.76 -21.38 -4.08
N LEU A 345 -8.04 -22.48 -3.81
CA LEU A 345 -7.45 -23.33 -4.84
C LEU A 345 -8.52 -23.96 -5.74
N GLN A 346 -9.61 -24.47 -5.16
CA GLN A 346 -10.74 -25.01 -5.92
C GLN A 346 -11.39 -23.95 -6.82
N TRP A 347 -11.56 -22.72 -6.31
CA TRP A 347 -12.09 -21.63 -7.12
C TRP A 347 -11.18 -21.29 -8.30
N LEU A 348 -9.87 -21.19 -8.06
CA LEU A 348 -8.84 -20.92 -9.08
C LEU A 348 -8.79 -22.01 -10.15
N ALA A 349 -8.66 -23.27 -9.73
CA ALA A 349 -8.64 -24.41 -10.64
C ALA A 349 -9.91 -24.43 -11.51
N ALA A 350 -11.09 -24.21 -10.92
CA ALA A 350 -12.34 -24.17 -11.66
C ALA A 350 -12.45 -22.96 -12.61
N ALA A 351 -11.82 -21.82 -12.29
CA ALA A 351 -11.81 -20.63 -13.15
C ALA A 351 -10.86 -20.80 -14.34
N LEU A 352 -9.70 -21.41 -14.12
CA LEU A 352 -8.62 -21.45 -15.11
C LEU A 352 -8.51 -22.78 -15.89
N GLN A 353 -9.29 -23.81 -15.54
CA GLN A 353 -9.24 -25.15 -16.18
C GLN A 353 -9.35 -25.17 -17.71
N GLN A 354 -9.94 -24.16 -18.34
CA GLN A 354 -10.04 -24.09 -19.80
C GLN A 354 -8.74 -23.62 -20.46
N SER A 355 -7.95 -22.81 -19.76
CA SER A 355 -6.77 -22.12 -20.30
C SER A 355 -5.46 -22.71 -19.78
N VAL A 356 -5.50 -23.29 -18.58
CA VAL A 356 -4.34 -23.80 -17.85
C VAL A 356 -4.61 -25.25 -17.43
N ASP A 357 -3.65 -26.14 -17.68
CA ASP A 357 -3.70 -27.51 -17.20
C ASP A 357 -3.39 -27.58 -15.69
N PHE A 358 -4.44 -27.61 -14.87
CA PHE A 358 -4.39 -27.81 -13.43
C PHE A 358 -4.44 -29.30 -13.01
N SER A 359 -4.08 -30.24 -13.88
CA SER A 359 -4.01 -31.67 -13.51
C SER A 359 -2.97 -31.95 -12.42
N GLN A 360 -1.92 -31.12 -12.34
CA GLN A 360 -0.98 -31.11 -11.22
C GLN A 360 -1.48 -30.24 -10.07
N GLN A 361 -1.36 -30.75 -8.84
CA GLN A 361 -1.58 -29.96 -7.63
C GLN A 361 -0.34 -29.09 -7.35
N PRO A 362 -0.51 -27.86 -6.82
CA PRO A 362 0.61 -27.05 -6.41
C PRO A 362 1.41 -27.77 -5.32
N THR A 363 2.74 -27.76 -5.43
CA THR A 363 3.64 -28.28 -4.39
C THR A 363 3.69 -27.35 -3.18
N GLN A 364 3.39 -26.07 -3.39
CA GLN A 364 3.28 -25.06 -2.35
C GLN A 364 2.25 -24.00 -2.75
N MET A 365 1.46 -23.59 -1.78
CA MET A 365 0.52 -22.48 -1.91
C MET A 365 0.71 -21.53 -0.73
N ILE A 366 0.76 -20.23 -1.01
CA ILE A 366 0.90 -19.19 0.02
C ILE A 366 -0.15 -18.13 -0.25
N VAL A 367 -1.01 -17.89 0.73
CA VAL A 367 -2.12 -16.95 0.65
C VAL A 367 -1.98 -15.90 1.73
N THR A 368 -2.03 -14.62 1.36
CA THR A 368 -2.08 -13.52 2.31
C THR A 368 -3.53 -13.16 2.64
N ARG A 369 -3.76 -12.59 3.82
CA ARG A 369 -5.08 -12.16 4.30
C ARG A 369 -4.99 -10.83 5.06
N TRP A 370 -4.64 -9.77 4.34
CA TRP A 370 -4.37 -8.45 4.95
C TRP A 370 -5.63 -7.76 5.47
N GLY A 371 -6.80 -8.02 4.89
CA GLY A 371 -8.07 -7.52 5.41
C GLY A 371 -8.45 -8.15 6.75
N ALA A 372 -8.11 -9.44 6.94
CA ALA A 372 -8.31 -10.15 8.20
C ALA A 372 -7.20 -9.92 9.25
N ASP A 373 -6.07 -9.31 8.88
CA ASP A 373 -4.98 -9.05 9.81
C ASP A 373 -5.42 -8.02 10.88
N PRO A 374 -5.44 -8.38 12.18
CA PRO A 374 -5.97 -7.53 13.24
C PRO A 374 -5.15 -6.25 13.48
N LEU A 375 -3.91 -6.20 13.00
CA LEU A 375 -2.96 -5.10 13.16
C LEU A 375 -2.73 -4.33 11.86
N SER A 376 -3.54 -4.59 10.82
CA SER A 376 -3.57 -3.80 9.58
C SER A 376 -5.00 -3.46 9.15
N LYS A 377 -5.91 -4.45 9.22
CA LYS A 377 -7.32 -4.37 8.84
C LYS A 377 -7.53 -3.87 7.42
N GLY A 378 -6.69 -4.37 6.51
CA GLY A 378 -6.60 -3.94 5.12
C GLY A 378 -5.14 -3.89 4.63
N SER A 379 -5.00 -3.59 3.35
CA SER A 379 -3.71 -3.51 2.65
C SER A 379 -3.20 -2.08 2.58
N PHE A 380 -3.90 -1.16 1.92
CA PHE A 380 -3.44 0.22 1.70
C PHE A 380 -4.57 1.16 1.31
N SER A 381 -4.30 2.48 1.40
CA SER A 381 -5.28 3.50 1.05
C SER A 381 -5.43 3.69 -0.46
N TYR A 382 -6.62 4.18 -0.86
CA TYR A 382 -6.93 4.50 -2.26
C TYR A 382 -7.77 5.78 -2.35
N PRO A 383 -7.80 6.45 -3.52
CA PRO A 383 -8.63 7.62 -3.72
C PRO A 383 -10.11 7.22 -3.87
N ALA A 384 -10.85 7.22 -2.76
CA ALA A 384 -12.31 7.08 -2.76
C ALA A 384 -12.98 8.29 -3.43
N PRO A 385 -14.29 8.26 -3.78
CA PRO A 385 -14.91 9.31 -4.59
C PRO A 385 -14.95 10.69 -3.91
N GLN A 386 -14.82 10.70 -2.57
CA GLN A 386 -14.74 11.92 -1.76
C GLN A 386 -13.30 12.39 -1.50
N HIS A 387 -12.29 11.72 -2.07
CA HIS A 387 -10.89 12.03 -1.85
C HIS A 387 -10.55 13.42 -2.37
N HIS A 388 -9.84 14.20 -1.56
CA HIS A 388 -9.26 15.48 -1.96
C HIS A 388 -8.05 15.81 -1.09
N ARG A 389 -7.10 16.59 -1.62
CA ARG A 389 -5.86 16.96 -0.92
C ARG A 389 -6.06 17.53 0.49
N ARG A 390 -7.15 18.29 0.73
CA ARG A 390 -7.42 18.83 2.08
C ARG A 390 -7.64 17.76 3.16
N LEU A 391 -8.06 16.53 2.80
CA LEU A 391 -8.15 15.43 3.78
C LEU A 391 -6.75 15.03 4.27
N ILE A 392 -5.81 14.90 3.34
CA ILE A 392 -4.41 14.57 3.64
C ILE A 392 -3.74 15.71 4.43
N GLN A 393 -3.96 16.96 4.03
CA GLN A 393 -3.48 18.14 4.76
C GLN A 393 -4.00 18.20 6.20
N GLN A 394 -5.25 17.79 6.40
CA GLN A 394 -5.85 17.72 7.74
C GLN A 394 -5.16 16.67 8.62
N LEU A 395 -4.76 15.52 8.06
CA LEU A 395 -3.98 14.50 8.79
C LEU A 395 -2.54 14.95 9.07
N ASN A 396 -1.93 15.68 8.13
CA ASN A 396 -0.56 16.19 8.24
C ASN A 396 -0.44 17.44 9.14
N THR A 397 -1.56 18.03 9.53
CA THR A 397 -1.57 19.12 10.52
C THR A 397 -1.36 18.53 11.91
N PRO A 398 -0.45 19.06 12.73
CA PRO A 398 -0.19 18.49 14.05
C PRO A 398 -1.21 18.97 15.07
N LEU A 399 -1.80 18.05 15.82
CA LEU A 399 -2.74 18.38 16.88
C LEU A 399 -1.98 18.88 18.12
N GLN A 400 -2.26 20.14 18.49
CA GLN A 400 -1.60 20.84 19.61
C GLN A 400 -0.06 20.82 19.53
N GLN A 401 0.52 20.70 18.33
CA GLN A 401 1.98 20.56 18.12
C GLN A 401 2.62 19.38 18.89
N ARG A 402 1.82 18.41 19.36
CA ARG A 402 2.27 17.26 20.15
C ARG A 402 1.88 15.92 19.54
N LEU A 403 0.73 15.82 18.87
CA LEU A 403 0.29 14.60 18.19
C LEU A 403 0.38 14.79 16.67
N PHE A 404 1.04 13.84 15.99
CA PHE A 404 1.32 13.86 14.56
C PHE A 404 0.84 12.56 13.93
N PHE A 405 0.49 12.59 12.65
CA PHE A 405 0.20 11.39 11.86
C PHE A 405 1.24 11.23 10.76
N THR A 406 1.55 9.97 10.42
CA THR A 406 2.42 9.62 9.30
C THR A 406 2.05 8.24 8.75
N GLY A 407 2.45 7.95 7.51
CA GLY A 407 2.07 6.72 6.83
C GLY A 407 1.77 6.96 5.35
N GLU A 408 1.52 5.88 4.61
CA GLU A 408 1.14 6.00 3.19
C GLU A 408 -0.16 6.81 3.01
N HIS A 409 -1.10 6.71 3.96
CA HIS A 409 -2.35 7.48 3.96
C HIS A 409 -2.17 8.97 4.30
N CYS A 410 -0.93 9.40 4.62
CA CYS A 410 -0.53 10.79 4.82
C CYS A 410 0.23 11.36 3.60
N SER A 411 0.41 10.57 2.54
CA SER A 411 1.04 11.01 1.30
C SER A 411 0.00 11.60 0.36
N GLU A 412 0.24 12.82 -0.14
CA GLU A 412 -0.66 13.45 -1.13
C GLU A 412 -0.51 12.83 -2.51
N ASP A 413 0.72 12.53 -2.92
CA ASP A 413 1.06 12.14 -4.29
C ASP A 413 1.41 10.65 -4.44
N TYR A 414 1.62 9.92 -3.34
CA TYR A 414 2.12 8.54 -3.35
C TYR A 414 1.36 7.62 -2.39
N ALA A 415 0.04 7.84 -2.25
CA ALA A 415 -0.82 7.03 -1.41
C ALA A 415 -0.72 5.54 -1.77
N GLY A 416 -0.78 4.67 -0.75
CA GLY A 416 -0.70 3.23 -0.91
C GLY A 416 0.69 2.62 -1.18
N THR A 417 1.75 3.44 -1.28
CA THR A 417 3.10 2.96 -1.63
C THR A 417 4.09 2.96 -0.47
N VAL A 418 5.18 2.20 -0.62
CA VAL A 418 6.31 2.21 0.33
C VAL A 418 7.03 3.55 0.32
N HIS A 419 7.33 4.11 -0.85
CA HIS A 419 8.00 5.40 -0.95
C HIS A 419 7.14 6.55 -0.40
N GLY A 420 5.82 6.51 -0.59
CA GLY A 420 4.91 7.47 0.02
C GLY A 420 4.94 7.44 1.54
N ALA A 421 4.90 6.23 2.13
CA ALA A 421 5.05 6.06 3.58
C ALA A 421 6.43 6.54 4.09
N TYR A 422 7.51 6.20 3.37
CA TYR A 422 8.87 6.63 3.72
C TYR A 422 9.00 8.16 3.70
N LEU A 423 8.56 8.82 2.63
CA LEU A 423 8.60 10.28 2.48
C LEU A 423 7.73 10.98 3.53
N ALA A 424 6.53 10.45 3.83
CA ALA A 424 5.68 10.96 4.89
C ALA A 424 6.39 10.89 6.26
N GLY A 425 7.10 9.80 6.55
CA GLY A 425 7.88 9.64 7.78
C GLY A 425 8.97 10.71 7.91
N GLN A 426 9.73 10.95 6.83
CA GLN A 426 10.76 11.99 6.80
C GLN A 426 10.16 13.40 6.98
N ALA A 427 9.04 13.69 6.29
CA ALA A 427 8.36 14.98 6.39
C ALA A 427 7.85 15.26 7.82
N THR A 428 7.28 14.26 8.49
CA THR A 428 6.85 14.38 9.90
C THR A 428 8.04 14.67 10.83
N ALA A 429 9.17 14.00 10.64
CA ALA A 429 10.38 14.27 11.43
C ALA A 429 10.92 15.69 11.22
N GLN A 430 10.90 16.18 9.98
CA GLN A 430 11.31 17.56 9.66
C GLN A 430 10.37 18.59 10.29
N GLN A 431 9.06 18.35 10.27
CA GLN A 431 8.07 19.19 10.93
C GLN A 431 8.31 19.28 12.44
N ILE A 432 8.62 18.15 13.08
CA ILE A 432 8.96 18.11 14.51
C ILE A 432 10.24 18.91 14.80
N ASN A 433 11.28 18.72 13.99
CA ASN A 433 12.54 19.45 14.15
C ASN A 433 12.32 20.97 14.07
N HIS A 434 11.57 21.42 13.06
CA HIS A 434 11.25 22.84 12.88
C HIS A 434 10.49 23.43 14.08
N LEU A 435 9.53 22.68 14.64
CA LEU A 435 8.78 23.10 15.82
C LEU A 435 9.70 23.26 17.03
N ILE A 436 10.60 22.30 17.27
CA ILE A 436 11.57 22.36 18.38
C ILE A 436 12.50 23.55 18.22
N ASP A 437 13.07 23.77 17.03
CA ASP A 437 13.95 24.90 16.76
C ASP A 437 13.22 26.24 16.96
N SER A 438 11.96 26.34 16.53
CA SER A 438 11.15 27.56 16.71
C SER A 438 10.87 27.87 18.19
N THR A 439 10.62 26.84 19.01
CA THR A 439 10.43 27.01 20.45
C THR A 439 11.72 27.48 21.13
N LEU A 440 12.85 26.87 20.78
CA LEU A 440 14.16 27.25 21.33
C LEU A 440 14.54 28.69 20.95
N LEU A 441 14.22 29.14 19.74
CA LEU A 441 14.43 30.52 19.31
C LEU A 441 13.55 31.50 20.08
N ALA A 442 12.27 31.17 20.29
CA ALA A 442 11.35 31.99 21.06
C ALA A 442 11.82 32.16 22.52
N GLU A 443 12.26 31.07 23.17
CA GLU A 443 12.80 31.09 24.54
C GLU A 443 14.06 31.97 24.66
N ARG A 444 14.96 31.93 23.66
CA ARG A 444 16.16 32.79 23.62
C ARG A 444 15.80 34.26 23.49
N HIS A 445 14.84 34.61 22.62
CA HIS A 445 14.38 35.98 22.47
C HIS A 445 13.70 36.52 23.74
N GLU A 446 12.93 35.69 24.45
CA GLU A 446 12.37 36.08 25.75
C GLU A 446 13.45 36.26 26.82
N SER A 447 14.48 35.40 26.85
CA SER A 447 15.59 35.56 27.80
C SER A 447 16.43 36.80 27.54
N ASP A 448 16.70 37.13 26.28
CA ASP A 448 17.46 38.33 25.90
C ASP A 448 16.66 39.61 26.23
N ALA A 449 15.35 39.61 25.98
CA ALA A 449 14.47 40.74 26.32
C ALA A 449 14.28 40.96 27.84
N MET A 450 14.58 39.95 28.66
CA MET A 450 14.57 40.05 30.13
C MET A 450 15.92 40.49 30.70
N LEU A 451 17.03 40.30 29.97
CA LEU A 451 18.36 40.77 30.37
C LEU A 451 18.60 42.24 30.02
N ASP A 452 17.86 42.77 29.04
CA ASP A 452 17.89 44.19 28.63
C ASP A 452 16.94 45.11 29.43
N LYS A 453 16.28 44.60 30.48
CA LYS A 453 15.44 45.36 31.42
C LYS A 453 16.03 45.32 32.83
#